data_AF-A0A194RQ57-F1
#
_entry.id   AF-A0A194RQ57-F1
#
_cell.length_a   1.000
_cell.length_b   1.000
_cell.length_c   1.000
_cell.angle_alpha   90.00
_cell.angle_beta   90.00
_cell.angle_gamma   90.00
#
_symmetry.space_group_name_H-M   'P 1'
#
loop_
_entity.id
_entity.type
_entity.pdbx_description
1 polymer ?
#
loop_
_entity_poly.entity_id
_entity_poly.type
_entity_poly.pdbx_seq_one_letter_code
_entity_poly.pdbx_strand_id
1 'polypeptide(L)'
;MADSSRRTRAVSLETGGLPLVSTFALLTIVAGQLQGSGYSEQEPEFLSPLENLTVAQGRDIHFTCTVNHLSSYKVAWIKSDTKTILAIHTHMVTLNPRLSVTHNGHNTWKLYISNVEPKDSGTYMCQINTDPMMSQMGHLSVVIPPDIADDDGSAASAPEGGSVALRCTATGVPDPTVSWKRNEGRNIVFRDEDGKENKVVYSYVGSTLVLKGLRREDMGTYLCIAANGIPPTKSRRYEVTVLFPPVIRVASPVVLRATDMQVTLQCYVEASPRALTTWQKGKSQSGGKLLNSSKYIISEEVVSEYGIRMNLTITRLKKMDFGEYTCAAINGYGKVEGTINLKETPQKTTTTTTTTTTTTTTTTPRPTTTTTTRPPKKHLKKQPDRTNHNALDADLRQAELNNALNFYNINTYGANNSHNEYAQRTERQKVRPSGPPRHFVVYNRSPFSTPPLIIFITYWAVHVVI
;
A
#
# COMPACT_ATOMS: atom_id res chain seq x y z
N MET A 1 48.23 -40.15 73.57
CA MET A 1 48.29 -40.56 75.00
C MET A 1 46.86 -40.80 75.45
N ALA A 2 46.49 -41.88 76.14
CA ALA A 2 47.13 -43.20 76.32
C ALA A 2 45.98 -44.22 76.45
N ASP A 3 45.95 -45.26 75.62
CA ASP A 3 46.34 -46.63 75.99
C ASP A 3 45.65 -47.21 77.24
N SER A 4 44.88 -48.29 77.03
CA SER A 4 44.75 -49.41 77.97
C SER A 4 44.12 -50.62 77.27
N SER A 5 44.79 -51.78 77.32
CA SER A 5 44.30 -53.04 76.78
C SER A 5 44.57 -54.21 77.73
N ARG A 6 43.52 -54.96 78.11
CA ARG A 6 43.54 -56.32 78.69
C ARG A 6 42.10 -56.89 78.66
N ARG A 7 41.74 -58.17 78.38
CA ARG A 7 42.41 -59.46 78.05
C ARG A 7 42.22 -60.58 79.10
N THR A 8 41.15 -61.38 78.95
CA THR A 8 40.90 -62.74 79.49
C THR A 8 39.77 -63.36 78.64
N ARG A 9 39.81 -64.55 78.01
CA ARG A 9 40.66 -65.77 77.98
C ARG A 9 40.24 -66.96 78.87
N ALA A 10 39.35 -67.80 78.35
CA ALA A 10 39.26 -69.26 78.53
C ALA A 10 38.74 -69.82 77.17
N VAL A 11 39.26 -70.85 76.47
CA VAL A 11 40.02 -72.09 76.77
C VAL A 11 39.15 -73.35 76.82
N SER A 12 38.99 -73.95 75.64
CA SER A 12 39.00 -75.39 75.30
C SER A 12 38.02 -76.39 75.92
N LEU A 13 37.41 -77.19 75.03
CA LEU A 13 37.60 -78.65 75.04
C LEU A 13 37.57 -79.22 73.61
N GLU A 14 38.44 -80.20 73.31
CA GLU A 14 38.50 -80.90 72.02
C GLU A 14 38.05 -82.36 72.14
N THR A 15 37.19 -82.81 71.23
CA THR A 15 37.10 -84.20 70.71
C THR A 15 36.36 -84.11 69.37
N GLY A 16 36.75 -84.74 68.25
CA GLY A 16 37.88 -85.63 67.97
C GLY A 16 37.41 -86.78 67.07
N GLY A 17 38.06 -87.02 65.91
CA GLY A 17 37.70 -88.15 65.03
C GLY A 17 37.63 -87.83 63.54
N LEU A 18 38.68 -88.27 62.84
CA LEU A 18 38.98 -88.34 61.40
C LEU A 18 37.85 -88.71 60.39
N PRO A 19 38.05 -88.47 59.08
CA PRO A 19 37.04 -88.66 58.04
C PRO A 19 37.03 -90.08 57.41
N LEU A 20 36.00 -90.37 56.62
CA LEU A 20 36.02 -91.41 55.59
C LEU A 20 35.70 -90.84 54.21
N VAL A 21 36.56 -91.18 53.24
CA VAL A 21 36.41 -90.84 51.83
C VAL A 21 35.53 -91.89 51.15
N SER A 22 34.58 -91.46 50.33
CA SER A 22 33.96 -92.33 49.31
C SER A 22 33.73 -91.53 48.03
N THR A 23 34.67 -91.63 47.09
CA THR A 23 34.60 -91.03 45.76
C THR A 23 33.73 -91.88 44.84
N PHE A 24 32.69 -91.31 44.22
CA PHE A 24 32.08 -91.92 43.04
C PHE A 24 31.55 -90.90 42.02
N ALA A 25 31.76 -91.26 40.75
CA ALA A 25 31.12 -90.77 39.52
C ALA A 25 31.15 -89.25 39.23
N LEU A 26 31.93 -88.88 38.20
CA LEU A 26 31.52 -87.84 37.27
C LEU A 26 30.14 -88.21 36.69
N LEU A 27 29.22 -87.25 36.62
CA LEU A 27 28.10 -87.31 35.69
C LEU A 27 27.90 -85.92 35.07
N THR A 28 28.62 -85.69 33.98
CA THR A 28 28.57 -84.46 33.19
C THR A 28 27.25 -84.36 32.44
N ILE A 29 26.20 -83.86 33.11
CA ILE A 29 24.98 -83.45 32.42
C ILE A 29 25.32 -82.20 31.62
N VAL A 30 25.34 -82.35 30.30
CA VAL A 30 25.48 -81.23 29.36
C VAL A 30 24.29 -80.30 29.55
N ALA A 31 24.55 -79.08 30.02
CA ALA A 31 23.57 -78.00 30.02
C ALA A 31 23.32 -77.55 28.57
N GLY A 32 22.48 -78.34 27.87
CA GLY A 32 22.14 -78.10 26.47
C GLY A 32 21.53 -76.71 26.31
N GLN A 33 22.05 -75.94 25.34
CA GLN A 33 21.58 -74.59 25.04
C GLN A 33 20.14 -74.62 24.51
N LEU A 34 19.15 -74.53 25.40
CA LEU A 34 17.88 -73.87 25.07
C LEU A 34 18.10 -72.36 25.07
N GLN A 35 18.97 -71.91 24.16
CA GLN A 35 18.93 -70.57 23.62
C GLN A 35 17.68 -70.47 22.74
N GLY A 36 16.52 -70.35 23.39
CA GLY A 36 15.36 -69.75 22.75
C GLY A 36 15.81 -68.41 22.18
N SER A 37 15.48 -68.14 20.93
CA SER A 37 15.92 -66.94 20.22
C SER A 37 15.33 -65.71 20.88
N GLY A 38 16.09 -65.13 21.81
CA GLY A 38 15.82 -63.84 22.42
C GLY A 38 15.94 -62.74 21.37
N TYR A 39 14.87 -62.58 20.58
CA TYR A 39 14.66 -61.35 19.83
C TYR A 39 14.64 -60.21 20.83
N SER A 40 15.70 -59.40 20.81
CA SER A 40 15.77 -58.17 21.59
C SER A 40 14.75 -57.20 21.01
N GLU A 41 13.51 -57.24 21.50
CA GLU A 41 12.44 -56.34 21.08
C GLU A 41 12.88 -54.91 21.40
N GLN A 42 13.26 -54.18 20.36
CA GLN A 42 13.93 -52.90 20.45
C GLN A 42 12.89 -51.83 20.80
N GLU A 43 13.19 -50.96 21.75
CA GLU A 43 12.21 -50.00 22.26
C GLU A 43 11.82 -48.96 21.18
N PRO A 44 10.54 -48.53 21.11
CA PRO A 44 10.12 -47.52 20.13
C PRO A 44 10.87 -46.19 20.28
N GLU A 45 11.23 -45.58 19.15
CA GLU A 45 11.94 -44.29 19.13
C GLU A 45 11.31 -43.32 18.11
N PHE A 46 11.26 -42.03 18.43
CA PHE A 46 10.84 -41.01 17.46
C PHE A 46 12.00 -40.66 16.52
N LEU A 47 11.85 -40.95 15.22
CA LEU A 47 12.88 -40.64 14.22
C LEU A 47 12.99 -39.15 13.87
N SER A 48 11.96 -38.36 14.20
CA SER A 48 11.92 -36.92 13.92
C SER A 48 11.00 -36.21 14.93
N PRO A 49 11.37 -35.01 15.42
CA PRO A 49 10.50 -34.18 16.23
C PRO A 49 9.20 -33.83 15.48
N LEU A 50 8.11 -33.63 16.20
CA LEU A 50 6.83 -33.23 15.62
C LEU A 50 6.86 -31.73 15.23
N GLU A 51 6.78 -31.44 13.94
CA GLU A 51 6.92 -30.08 13.41
C GLU A 51 5.80 -29.13 13.85
N ASN A 52 6.15 -27.85 14.03
CA ASN A 52 5.18 -26.77 14.21
C ASN A 52 4.63 -26.32 12.85
N LEU A 53 3.31 -26.21 12.72
CA LEU A 53 2.62 -25.87 11.48
C LEU A 53 1.93 -24.51 11.61
N THR A 54 2.12 -23.63 10.62
CA THR A 54 1.35 -22.38 10.49
C THR A 54 0.56 -22.42 9.19
N VAL A 55 -0.76 -22.26 9.25
CA VAL A 55 -1.63 -22.40 8.08
C VAL A 55 -2.75 -21.36 8.03
N ALA A 56 -3.07 -20.90 6.82
CA ALA A 56 -4.25 -20.08 6.58
C ALA A 56 -5.56 -20.87 6.81
N GLN A 57 -6.57 -20.21 7.38
CA GLN A 57 -7.92 -20.78 7.55
C GLN A 57 -8.47 -21.38 6.24
N GLY A 58 -9.22 -22.48 6.36
CA GLY A 58 -9.89 -23.14 5.24
C GLY A 58 -8.98 -23.98 4.34
N ARG A 59 -7.73 -24.21 4.77
CA ARG A 59 -6.80 -25.17 4.15
C ARG A 59 -6.82 -26.49 4.90
N ASP A 60 -6.25 -27.52 4.26
CA ASP A 60 -6.04 -28.83 4.86
C ASP A 60 -4.57 -28.97 5.28
N ILE A 61 -4.31 -29.58 6.44
CA ILE A 61 -2.96 -29.90 6.92
C ILE A 61 -2.87 -31.36 7.35
N HIS A 62 -1.65 -31.83 7.58
CA HIS A 62 -1.42 -33.03 8.35
C HIS A 62 -0.18 -32.92 9.23
N PHE A 63 -0.29 -33.39 10.47
CA PHE A 63 0.85 -33.70 11.31
C PHE A 63 1.42 -35.06 10.92
N THR A 64 2.75 -35.20 10.92
CA THR A 64 3.45 -36.47 10.66
C THR A 64 4.26 -36.88 11.89
N CYS A 65 4.03 -38.08 12.39
CA CYS A 65 4.79 -38.68 13.49
C CYS A 65 5.47 -39.96 12.98
N THR A 66 6.80 -40.00 13.06
CA THR A 66 7.60 -41.12 12.57
C THR A 66 8.23 -41.85 13.75
N VAL A 67 7.90 -43.14 13.89
CA VAL A 67 8.30 -44.00 15.00
C VAL A 67 8.99 -45.25 14.46
N ASN A 68 10.21 -45.53 14.91
CA ASN A 68 10.91 -46.78 14.62
C ASN A 68 10.67 -47.80 15.75
N HIS A 69 10.89 -49.09 15.47
CA HIS A 69 10.69 -50.23 16.38
C HIS A 69 9.31 -50.30 17.08
N LEU A 70 8.26 -49.74 16.48
CA LEU A 70 6.92 -49.65 17.08
C LEU A 70 6.34 -51.02 17.52
N SER A 71 6.72 -52.12 16.86
CA SER A 71 6.36 -53.51 17.20
C SER A 71 4.87 -53.68 17.55
N SER A 72 4.55 -54.02 18.81
CA SER A 72 3.20 -54.23 19.34
C SER A 72 2.54 -52.96 19.93
N TYR A 73 3.29 -51.87 20.06
CA TYR A 73 2.82 -50.60 20.62
C TYR A 73 1.93 -49.82 19.62
N LYS A 74 1.18 -48.86 20.14
CA LYS A 74 0.18 -48.07 19.43
C LYS A 74 0.45 -46.59 19.60
N VAL A 75 0.48 -45.89 18.46
CA VAL A 75 0.50 -44.43 18.41
C VAL A 75 -0.90 -43.87 18.67
N ALA A 76 -1.01 -42.83 19.49
CA ALA A 76 -2.22 -42.06 19.73
C ALA A 76 -1.99 -40.59 19.38
N TRP A 77 -3.05 -39.94 18.87
CA TRP A 77 -3.08 -38.50 18.59
C TRP A 77 -4.00 -37.81 19.59
N ILE A 78 -3.50 -36.77 20.26
CA ILE A 78 -4.19 -36.07 21.34
C ILE A 78 -4.05 -34.55 21.12
N LYS A 79 -5.14 -33.79 21.25
CA LYS A 79 -5.05 -32.32 21.39
C LYS A 79 -4.68 -32.02 22.84
N SER A 80 -3.47 -31.53 23.07
CA SER A 80 -2.85 -31.44 24.40
C SER A 80 -3.46 -30.32 25.26
N ASP A 81 -3.90 -29.24 24.63
CA ASP A 81 -4.59 -28.09 25.24
C ASP A 81 -5.95 -28.50 25.84
N THR A 82 -6.77 -29.23 25.08
CA THR A 82 -8.09 -29.72 25.54
C THR A 82 -8.03 -31.14 26.11
N LYS A 83 -6.84 -31.73 26.26
CA LYS A 83 -6.57 -33.11 26.70
C LYS A 83 -7.43 -34.16 25.97
N THR A 84 -7.81 -33.88 24.73
CA THR A 84 -8.82 -34.65 23.99
C THR A 84 -8.14 -35.70 23.10
N ILE A 85 -8.45 -36.97 23.31
CA ILE A 85 -7.99 -38.06 22.43
C ILE A 85 -8.70 -37.91 21.08
N LEU A 86 -7.93 -37.79 20.01
CA LEU A 86 -8.41 -37.63 18.65
C LEU A 86 -8.49 -38.99 17.94
N ALA A 87 -7.45 -39.80 18.07
CA ALA A 87 -7.35 -41.12 17.45
C ALA A 87 -6.38 -42.03 18.22
N ILE A 88 -6.57 -43.34 18.10
CA ILE A 88 -5.67 -44.38 18.62
C ILE A 88 -5.42 -45.39 17.49
N HIS A 89 -4.16 -45.55 17.09
CA HIS A 89 -3.73 -46.37 15.97
C HIS A 89 -4.52 -45.97 14.70
N THR A 90 -5.27 -46.90 14.09
CA THR A 90 -6.13 -46.69 12.92
C THR A 90 -7.51 -46.11 13.24
N HIS A 91 -7.91 -46.02 14.50
CA HIS A 91 -9.28 -45.69 14.90
C HIS A 91 -9.42 -44.24 15.36
N MET A 92 -10.32 -43.49 14.71
CA MET A 92 -10.75 -42.19 15.19
C MET A 92 -11.57 -42.34 16.48
N VAL A 93 -11.23 -41.53 17.49
CA VAL A 93 -11.96 -41.43 18.77
C VAL A 93 -12.83 -40.19 18.80
N THR A 94 -12.41 -39.10 18.15
CA THR A 94 -13.24 -37.91 17.97
C THR A 94 -14.27 -38.10 16.85
N LEU A 95 -15.46 -37.53 17.06
CA LEU A 95 -16.55 -37.49 16.07
C LEU A 95 -16.45 -36.31 15.08
N ASN A 96 -15.38 -35.50 15.13
CA ASN A 96 -15.18 -34.37 14.21
C ASN A 96 -14.83 -34.89 12.80
N PRO A 97 -15.71 -34.77 11.79
CA PRO A 97 -15.51 -35.37 10.47
C PRO A 97 -14.41 -34.71 9.63
N ARG A 98 -13.83 -33.60 10.12
CA ARG A 98 -12.67 -32.94 9.51
C ARG A 98 -11.34 -33.60 9.88
N LEU A 99 -11.33 -34.52 10.85
CA LEU A 99 -10.11 -35.22 11.28
C LEU A 99 -10.11 -36.65 10.75
N SER A 100 -8.96 -37.09 10.26
CA SER A 100 -8.72 -38.49 9.89
C SER A 100 -7.27 -38.88 10.17
N VAL A 101 -7.00 -40.18 10.30
CA VAL A 101 -5.65 -40.71 10.48
C VAL A 101 -5.34 -41.70 9.38
N THR A 102 -4.10 -41.67 8.88
CA THR A 102 -3.53 -42.71 8.01
C THR A 102 -2.18 -43.17 8.55
N HIS A 103 -1.73 -44.32 8.09
CA HIS A 103 -0.40 -44.85 8.38
C HIS A 103 0.15 -45.61 7.18
N ASN A 104 1.47 -45.74 7.09
CA ASN A 104 2.14 -46.47 6.01
C ASN A 104 2.36 -47.96 6.30
N GLY A 105 1.75 -48.51 7.37
CA GLY A 105 1.97 -49.89 7.81
C GLY A 105 3.31 -50.18 8.49
N HIS A 106 4.28 -49.25 8.47
CA HIS A 106 5.63 -49.45 8.98
C HIS A 106 5.98 -48.52 10.16
N ASN A 107 6.19 -47.23 9.88
CA ASN A 107 6.81 -46.28 10.80
C ASN A 107 6.15 -44.89 10.81
N THR A 108 5.33 -44.54 9.83
CA THR A 108 4.77 -43.19 9.68
C THR A 108 3.29 -43.18 9.97
N TRP A 109 2.89 -42.38 10.98
CA TRP A 109 1.51 -42.08 11.34
C TRP A 109 1.19 -40.62 11.00
N LYS A 110 0.03 -40.36 10.42
CA LYS A 110 -0.38 -39.01 10.00
C LYS A 110 -1.77 -38.67 10.50
N LEU A 111 -1.91 -37.52 11.15
CA LEU A 111 -3.20 -36.92 11.52
C LEU A 111 -3.51 -35.79 10.54
N TYR A 112 -4.56 -35.94 9.75
CA TYR A 112 -5.08 -34.92 8.84
C TYR A 112 -6.13 -34.07 9.54
N ILE A 113 -6.16 -32.78 9.20
CA ILE A 113 -7.21 -31.84 9.59
C ILE A 113 -7.61 -31.07 8.32
N SER A 114 -8.83 -31.28 7.83
CA SER A 114 -9.37 -30.57 6.68
C SER A 114 -10.15 -29.32 7.08
N ASN A 115 -10.22 -28.33 6.17
CA ASN A 115 -10.90 -27.04 6.37
C ASN A 115 -10.59 -26.45 7.76
N VAL A 116 -9.31 -26.17 8.03
CA VAL A 116 -8.81 -25.75 9.34
C VAL A 116 -9.46 -24.43 9.79
N GLU A 117 -9.95 -24.40 11.02
CA GLU A 117 -10.61 -23.26 11.66
C GLU A 117 -9.75 -22.70 12.81
N PRO A 118 -9.88 -21.42 13.20
CA PRO A 118 -9.10 -20.82 14.29
C PRO A 118 -9.14 -21.61 15.62
N LYS A 119 -10.27 -22.27 15.93
CA LYS A 119 -10.45 -23.13 17.12
C LYS A 119 -9.59 -24.40 17.13
N ASP A 120 -9.07 -24.81 15.96
CA ASP A 120 -8.18 -25.96 15.85
C ASP A 120 -6.75 -25.59 16.27
N SER A 121 -6.40 -24.29 16.31
CA SER A 121 -5.10 -23.84 16.80
C SER A 121 -4.85 -24.33 18.23
N GLY A 122 -3.60 -24.68 18.54
CA GLY A 122 -3.22 -25.33 19.79
C GLY A 122 -2.12 -26.37 19.59
N THR A 123 -1.76 -27.06 20.67
CA THR A 123 -0.67 -28.04 20.66
C THR A 123 -1.20 -29.46 20.49
N TYR A 124 -0.72 -30.15 19.46
CA TYR A 124 -1.03 -31.54 19.14
C TYR A 124 0.10 -32.44 19.63
N MET A 125 -0.26 -33.61 20.14
CA MET A 125 0.67 -34.58 20.70
C MET A 125 0.54 -35.92 19.98
N CYS A 126 1.68 -36.48 19.58
CA CYS A 126 1.84 -37.88 19.21
C CYS A 126 2.38 -38.63 20.44
N GLN A 127 1.71 -39.70 20.85
CA GLN A 127 2.00 -40.46 22.07
C GLN A 127 2.12 -41.95 21.75
N ILE A 128 3.02 -42.68 22.42
CA ILE A 128 3.18 -44.13 22.33
C ILE A 128 2.89 -44.73 23.70
N ASN A 129 2.18 -45.86 23.78
CA ASN A 129 1.83 -46.52 25.04
C ASN A 129 2.95 -47.39 25.66
N THR A 130 4.20 -46.91 25.61
CA THR A 130 5.33 -47.48 26.36
C THR A 130 5.17 -47.27 27.87
N ASP A 131 5.99 -47.93 28.68
CA ASP A 131 6.13 -47.65 30.12
C ASP A 131 7.62 -47.45 30.45
N PRO A 132 8.09 -46.20 30.68
CA PRO A 132 7.31 -44.95 30.77
C PRO A 132 6.77 -44.47 29.42
N MET A 133 5.65 -43.73 29.46
CA MET A 133 4.89 -43.30 28.28
C MET A 133 5.61 -42.21 27.47
N MET A 134 6.03 -42.54 26.25
CA MET A 134 6.73 -41.62 25.34
C MET A 134 5.76 -40.71 24.59
N SER A 135 6.14 -39.44 24.38
CA SER A 135 5.36 -38.49 23.59
C SER A 135 6.21 -37.40 22.96
N GLN A 136 5.68 -36.77 21.91
CA GLN A 136 6.21 -35.55 21.32
C GLN A 136 5.09 -34.61 20.88
N MET A 137 5.37 -33.30 20.89
CA MET A 137 4.37 -32.25 20.66
C MET A 137 4.77 -31.30 19.54
N GLY A 138 3.79 -30.85 18.75
CA GLY A 138 3.92 -29.82 17.72
C GLY A 138 2.72 -28.88 17.75
N HIS A 139 2.92 -27.61 17.46
CA HIS A 139 1.92 -26.56 17.58
C HIS A 139 1.30 -26.21 16.23
N LEU A 140 -0.04 -26.12 16.17
CA LEU A 140 -0.79 -25.60 15.02
C LEU A 140 -1.16 -24.14 15.28
N SER A 141 -0.56 -23.23 14.51
CA SER A 141 -0.99 -21.83 14.41
C SER A 141 -1.94 -21.67 13.21
N VAL A 142 -3.16 -21.20 13.47
CA VAL A 142 -4.15 -20.93 12.41
C VAL A 142 -4.23 -19.42 12.20
N VAL A 143 -3.89 -18.97 11.00
CA VAL A 143 -3.79 -17.55 10.66
C VAL A 143 -4.86 -17.14 9.66
N ILE A 144 -5.23 -15.86 9.69
CA ILE A 144 -6.16 -15.23 8.75
C ILE A 144 -5.47 -13.97 8.21
N PRO A 145 -5.31 -13.81 6.89
CA PRO A 145 -4.84 -12.55 6.30
C PRO A 145 -5.69 -11.35 6.75
N PRO A 146 -5.15 -10.12 6.71
CA PRO A 146 -5.93 -8.95 7.08
C PRO A 146 -7.10 -8.76 6.12
N ASP A 147 -8.23 -8.29 6.61
CA ASP A 147 -9.32 -7.75 5.80
C ASP A 147 -9.87 -6.46 6.39
N ILE A 148 -10.33 -5.53 5.54
CA ILE A 148 -10.75 -4.20 5.98
C ILE A 148 -12.27 -4.12 5.89
N ALA A 149 -12.96 -4.02 7.02
CA ALA A 149 -14.42 -3.97 7.07
C ALA A 149 -14.94 -2.77 6.26
N ASP A 150 -16.01 -2.95 5.46
CA ASP A 150 -16.62 -1.90 4.63
C ASP A 150 -17.36 -0.86 5.48
N ASP A 151 -16.59 0.09 6.03
CA ASP A 151 -17.03 1.28 6.77
C ASP A 151 -17.49 2.37 5.77
N ASP A 152 -18.60 3.06 6.03
CA ASP A 152 -19.35 3.89 5.04
C ASP A 152 -18.58 5.10 4.46
N GLY A 153 -17.43 5.46 5.04
CA GLY A 153 -16.71 6.71 4.78
C GLY A 153 -15.54 6.62 3.79
N SER A 154 -15.77 6.23 2.54
CA SER A 154 -14.70 6.21 1.49
C SER A 154 -14.27 7.60 0.98
N ALA A 155 -15.01 8.65 1.34
CA ALA A 155 -14.64 10.04 1.11
C ALA A 155 -15.04 10.92 2.32
N ALA A 156 -14.24 11.94 2.61
CA ALA A 156 -14.51 12.94 3.64
C ALA A 156 -14.25 14.34 3.08
N SER A 157 -15.05 15.32 3.49
CA SER A 157 -14.88 16.70 3.07
C SER A 157 -15.23 17.69 4.16
N ALA A 158 -14.54 18.82 4.19
CA ALA A 158 -14.76 19.91 5.13
C ALA A 158 -14.22 21.23 4.55
N PRO A 159 -14.68 22.40 5.04
CA PRO A 159 -14.12 23.69 4.63
C PRO A 159 -12.61 23.83 4.87
N GLU A 160 -11.97 24.73 4.14
CA GLU A 160 -10.63 25.25 4.46
C GLU A 160 -10.61 25.83 5.90
N GLY A 161 -9.59 25.46 6.68
CA GLY A 161 -9.53 25.65 8.13
C GLY A 161 -10.28 24.58 8.96
N GLY A 162 -11.13 23.77 8.34
CA GLY A 162 -11.93 22.72 8.99
C GLY A 162 -11.14 21.49 9.42
N SER A 163 -11.86 20.42 9.76
CA SER A 163 -11.29 19.13 10.20
C SER A 163 -12.04 17.94 9.61
N VAL A 164 -11.35 16.82 9.39
CA VAL A 164 -11.95 15.52 9.02
C VAL A 164 -11.36 14.39 9.87
N ALA A 165 -12.13 13.31 10.04
CA ALA A 165 -11.67 12.08 10.68
C ALA A 165 -11.92 10.90 9.72
N LEU A 166 -10.85 10.26 9.26
CA LEU A 166 -10.91 9.05 8.44
C LEU A 166 -10.83 7.83 9.34
N ARG A 167 -11.82 6.94 9.27
CA ARG A 167 -11.88 5.70 10.07
C ARG A 167 -11.64 4.49 9.18
N CYS A 168 -10.77 3.59 9.64
CA CYS A 168 -10.48 2.33 9.00
C CYS A 168 -10.36 1.24 10.06
N THR A 169 -11.17 0.19 9.94
CA THR A 169 -11.16 -0.97 10.84
C THR A 169 -10.85 -2.23 10.05
N ALA A 170 -10.09 -3.14 10.65
CA ALA A 170 -9.62 -4.35 10.00
C ALA A 170 -9.65 -5.54 10.97
N THR A 171 -9.85 -6.73 10.42
CA THR A 171 -9.85 -8.02 11.11
C THR A 171 -8.76 -8.92 10.53
N GLY A 172 -8.35 -9.95 11.27
CA GLY A 172 -7.30 -10.88 10.89
C GLY A 172 -6.83 -11.69 12.08
N VAL A 173 -5.98 -12.69 11.87
CA VAL A 173 -5.31 -13.44 12.95
C VAL A 173 -3.84 -13.63 12.55
N PRO A 174 -2.86 -13.02 13.25
CA PRO A 174 -3.02 -12.10 14.40
C PRO A 174 -3.79 -10.81 14.08
N ASP A 175 -4.14 -10.02 15.11
CA ASP A 175 -4.84 -8.74 14.92
C ASP A 175 -4.04 -7.77 14.02
N PRO A 176 -4.66 -7.13 13.01
CA PRO A 176 -3.95 -6.30 12.06
C PRO A 176 -3.64 -4.90 12.60
N THR A 177 -2.38 -4.49 12.45
CA THR A 177 -1.97 -3.09 12.63
C THR A 177 -2.49 -2.26 11.46
N VAL A 178 -3.27 -1.23 11.77
CA VAL A 178 -3.77 -0.24 10.80
C VAL A 178 -2.82 0.95 10.74
N SER A 179 -2.43 1.35 9.53
CA SER A 179 -1.57 2.50 9.26
C SER A 179 -2.05 3.33 8.08
N TRP A 180 -1.73 4.62 8.08
CA TRP A 180 -2.12 5.60 7.08
C TRP A 180 -0.91 6.18 6.36
N LYS A 181 -1.04 6.43 5.05
CA LYS A 181 -0.09 7.14 4.18
C LYS A 181 -0.86 7.96 3.14
N ARG A 182 -0.26 8.93 2.47
CA ARG A 182 -0.86 9.55 1.26
C ARG A 182 -0.46 8.74 0.02
N ASN A 183 -1.37 8.58 -0.93
CA ASN A 183 -1.17 7.74 -2.11
C ASN A 183 0.01 8.20 -2.99
N GLU A 184 0.32 9.49 -2.96
CA GLU A 184 1.41 10.14 -3.72
C GLU A 184 2.78 10.13 -3.00
N GLY A 185 2.89 9.52 -1.82
CA GLY A 185 4.12 9.57 -1.01
C GLY A 185 4.36 10.93 -0.33
N ARG A 186 3.45 11.91 -0.46
CA ARG A 186 3.46 13.15 0.35
C ARG A 186 3.31 12.82 1.84
N ASN A 187 3.96 13.61 2.70
CA ASN A 187 3.79 13.50 4.15
C ASN A 187 2.35 13.86 4.59
N ILE A 188 1.92 13.26 5.70
CA ILE A 188 0.77 13.67 6.48
C ILE A 188 1.23 14.79 7.41
N VAL A 189 0.59 15.95 7.31
CA VAL A 189 0.80 17.12 8.19
C VAL A 189 -0.31 17.16 9.22
N PHE A 190 0.05 17.21 10.49
CA PHE A 190 -0.86 17.50 11.60
C PHE A 190 -0.68 18.95 12.03
N ARG A 191 -1.79 19.58 12.41
CA ARG A 191 -1.84 20.96 12.91
C ARG A 191 -2.67 21.00 14.20
N ASP A 192 -2.43 22.02 15.02
CA ASP A 192 -3.24 22.31 16.20
C ASP A 192 -4.50 23.10 15.84
N GLU A 193 -5.24 23.56 16.85
CA GLU A 193 -6.50 24.28 16.65
C GLU A 193 -6.27 25.74 16.18
N ASP A 194 -5.05 26.28 16.39
CA ASP A 194 -4.57 27.54 15.84
C ASP A 194 -4.05 27.39 14.38
N GLY A 195 -4.09 26.18 13.81
CA GLY A 195 -3.65 25.89 12.44
C GLY A 195 -2.12 25.86 12.25
N LYS A 196 -1.36 25.84 13.34
CA LYS A 196 0.10 25.73 13.36
C LYS A 196 0.52 24.27 13.26
N GLU A 197 1.60 24.01 12.51
CA GLU A 197 2.13 22.68 12.31
C GLU A 197 2.81 22.15 13.57
N ASN A 198 2.36 20.97 14.03
CA ASN A 198 2.82 20.37 15.27
C ASN A 198 3.44 18.97 15.09
N LYS A 199 3.16 18.28 13.97
CA LYS A 199 3.80 17.01 13.60
C LYS A 199 3.70 16.74 12.10
N VAL A 200 4.79 16.28 11.49
CA VAL A 200 4.83 15.84 10.08
C VAL A 200 5.36 14.41 10.03
N VAL A 201 4.67 13.50 9.32
CA VAL A 201 5.09 12.08 9.20
C VAL A 201 4.81 11.52 7.80
N TYR A 202 5.67 10.60 7.35
CA TYR A 202 5.41 9.80 6.15
C TYR A 202 4.29 8.76 6.35
N SER A 203 4.09 8.29 7.59
CA SER A 203 3.02 7.36 7.94
C SER A 203 2.58 7.51 9.40
N TYR A 204 1.31 7.21 9.66
CA TYR A 204 0.69 7.31 10.99
C TYR A 204 0.01 5.98 11.33
N VAL A 205 0.26 5.42 12.53
CA VAL A 205 -0.34 4.17 12.99
C VAL A 205 -1.57 4.48 13.85
N GLY A 206 -2.69 3.83 13.57
CA GLY A 206 -3.96 4.00 14.27
C GLY A 206 -5.18 3.77 13.37
N SER A 207 -6.28 3.30 13.95
CA SER A 207 -7.54 3.03 13.24
C SER A 207 -8.27 4.30 12.75
N THR A 208 -8.01 5.45 13.37
CA THR A 208 -8.60 6.75 12.97
C THR A 208 -7.49 7.77 12.74
N LEU A 209 -7.47 8.37 11.54
CA LEU A 209 -6.63 9.53 11.20
C LEU A 209 -7.48 10.80 11.30
N VAL A 210 -7.14 11.70 12.22
CA VAL A 210 -7.79 13.00 12.36
C VAL A 210 -6.88 14.09 11.77
N LEU A 211 -7.41 14.86 10.82
CA LEU A 211 -6.75 16.01 10.21
C LEU A 211 -7.47 17.28 10.69
N LYS A 212 -6.74 18.21 11.32
CA LYS A 212 -7.23 19.52 11.77
C LYS A 212 -6.57 20.65 10.98
N GLY A 213 -7.23 21.81 10.92
CA GLY A 213 -6.70 23.00 10.27
C GLY A 213 -6.41 22.76 8.78
N LEU A 214 -7.39 22.20 8.06
CA LEU A 214 -7.23 21.75 6.68
C LEU A 214 -6.84 22.88 5.73
N ARG A 215 -5.80 22.66 4.94
CA ARG A 215 -5.34 23.54 3.86
C ARG A 215 -5.48 22.82 2.52
N ARG A 216 -5.47 23.56 1.40
CA ARG A 216 -5.59 22.99 0.04
C ARG A 216 -4.54 21.91 -0.27
N GLU A 217 -3.38 21.97 0.39
CA GLU A 217 -2.29 21.00 0.27
C GLU A 217 -2.54 19.67 1.03
N ASP A 218 -3.57 19.58 1.87
CA ASP A 218 -4.07 18.31 2.45
C ASP A 218 -5.02 17.54 1.52
N MET A 219 -5.45 18.12 0.41
CA MET A 219 -6.37 17.46 -0.53
C MET A 219 -5.78 16.18 -1.16
N GLY A 220 -6.65 15.24 -1.49
CA GLY A 220 -6.34 14.05 -2.30
C GLY A 220 -6.46 12.72 -1.55
N THR A 221 -5.93 11.67 -2.17
CA THR A 221 -6.15 10.29 -1.71
C THR A 221 -5.23 9.87 -0.56
N TYR A 222 -5.83 9.46 0.56
CA TYR A 222 -5.19 8.79 1.67
C TYR A 222 -5.38 7.27 1.55
N LEU A 223 -4.38 6.51 1.99
CA LEU A 223 -4.39 5.05 2.02
C LEU A 223 -4.42 4.58 3.47
N CYS A 224 -5.48 3.88 3.85
CA CYS A 224 -5.43 2.94 4.97
C CYS A 224 -4.73 1.66 4.50
N ILE A 225 -3.85 1.10 5.31
CA ILE A 225 -3.10 -0.13 5.07
C ILE A 225 -3.20 -1.00 6.34
N ALA A 226 -3.72 -2.22 6.21
CA ALA A 226 -3.90 -3.17 7.31
C ALA A 226 -2.97 -4.39 7.12
N ALA A 227 -2.14 -4.69 8.13
CA ALA A 227 -1.15 -5.76 8.08
C ALA A 227 -1.00 -6.47 9.44
N ASN A 228 -0.94 -7.80 9.42
CA ASN A 228 -0.64 -8.66 10.59
C ASN A 228 0.55 -9.61 10.34
N GLY A 229 1.36 -9.34 9.31
CA GLY A 229 2.44 -10.22 8.85
C GLY A 229 2.02 -11.34 7.89
N ILE A 230 0.71 -11.58 7.70
CA ILE A 230 0.18 -12.64 6.85
C ILE A 230 -0.24 -12.05 5.48
N PRO A 231 0.36 -12.48 4.36
CA PRO A 231 -0.04 -12.01 3.04
C PRO A 231 -1.44 -12.50 2.62
N PRO A 232 -2.19 -11.75 1.80
CA PRO A 232 -1.86 -10.42 1.28
C PRO A 232 -2.26 -9.29 2.24
N THR A 233 -1.35 -8.32 2.43
CA THR A 233 -1.67 -7.01 3.03
C THR A 233 -2.83 -6.34 2.29
N LYS A 234 -3.81 -5.78 3.01
CA LYS A 234 -4.92 -5.02 2.40
C LYS A 234 -4.71 -3.52 2.51
N SER A 235 -5.33 -2.78 1.59
CA SER A 235 -5.41 -1.32 1.67
C SER A 235 -6.73 -0.81 1.09
N ARG A 236 -7.21 0.33 1.60
CA ARG A 236 -8.38 1.05 1.08
C ARG A 236 -8.04 2.53 0.88
N ARG A 237 -8.57 3.12 -0.20
CA ARG A 237 -8.47 4.55 -0.52
C ARG A 237 -9.57 5.34 0.18
N TYR A 238 -9.19 6.51 0.69
CA TYR A 238 -10.05 7.50 1.33
C TYR A 238 -9.77 8.85 0.69
N GLU A 239 -10.76 9.48 0.09
CA GLU A 239 -10.58 10.77 -0.58
C GLU A 239 -10.84 11.94 0.37
N VAL A 240 -9.91 12.88 0.49
CA VAL A 240 -10.06 14.09 1.32
C VAL A 240 -10.24 15.32 0.44
N THR A 241 -11.43 15.93 0.49
CA THR A 241 -11.75 17.14 -0.27
C THR A 241 -11.87 18.36 0.65
N VAL A 242 -10.93 19.29 0.56
CA VAL A 242 -10.99 20.59 1.25
C VAL A 242 -11.85 21.56 0.44
N LEU A 243 -12.81 22.24 1.06
CA LEU A 243 -13.85 23.03 0.39
C LEU A 243 -13.63 24.54 0.58
N PHE A 244 -13.63 25.33 -0.49
CA PHE A 244 -13.31 26.76 -0.45
C PHE A 244 -13.93 27.55 -1.64
N PRO A 245 -14.24 28.85 -1.46
CA PRO A 245 -14.76 29.71 -2.52
C PRO A 245 -13.75 29.88 -3.67
N PRO A 246 -14.21 30.16 -4.90
CA PRO A 246 -13.33 30.33 -6.05
C PRO A 246 -12.42 31.55 -5.88
N VAL A 247 -11.17 31.43 -6.32
CA VAL A 247 -10.18 32.51 -6.40
C VAL A 247 -9.70 32.64 -7.84
N ILE A 248 -9.81 33.82 -8.44
CA ILE A 248 -9.29 34.11 -9.79
C ILE A 248 -7.96 34.85 -9.71
N ARG A 249 -6.97 34.40 -10.50
CA ARG A 249 -5.77 35.17 -10.86
C ARG A 249 -5.79 35.44 -12.38
N VAL A 250 -5.85 36.72 -12.76
CA VAL A 250 -5.81 37.15 -14.16
C VAL A 250 -4.37 37.10 -14.67
N ALA A 251 -4.11 36.49 -15.83
CA ALA A 251 -2.75 36.35 -16.36
C ALA A 251 -2.14 37.69 -16.78
N SER A 252 -2.92 38.52 -17.47
CA SER A 252 -2.54 39.86 -17.94
C SER A 252 -3.73 40.82 -17.84
N PRO A 253 -3.80 41.70 -16.82
CA PRO A 253 -4.93 42.63 -16.64
C PRO A 253 -5.14 43.63 -17.78
N VAL A 254 -4.09 43.90 -18.57
CA VAL A 254 -4.15 44.67 -19.81
C VAL A 254 -3.44 43.87 -20.90
N VAL A 255 -4.07 43.76 -22.08
CA VAL A 255 -3.50 43.07 -23.24
C VAL A 255 -3.52 44.01 -24.44
N LEU A 256 -2.38 44.18 -25.11
CA LEU A 256 -2.25 45.00 -26.32
C LEU A 256 -2.15 44.12 -27.56
N ARG A 257 -3.02 44.32 -28.56
CA ARG A 257 -2.94 43.68 -29.88
C ARG A 257 -3.39 44.60 -31.02
N ALA A 258 -2.91 44.35 -32.22
CA ALA A 258 -3.37 45.01 -33.44
C ALA A 258 -4.71 44.45 -33.93
N THR A 259 -5.36 45.14 -34.87
CA THR A 259 -6.48 44.60 -35.64
C THR A 259 -6.06 43.40 -36.49
N ASP A 260 -7.05 42.59 -36.87
CA ASP A 260 -7.00 41.36 -37.68
C ASP A 260 -6.13 40.21 -37.15
N MET A 261 -5.27 40.48 -36.17
CA MET A 261 -4.60 39.48 -35.33
C MET A 261 -5.59 38.67 -34.49
N GLN A 262 -5.10 37.54 -33.96
CA GLN A 262 -5.78 36.79 -32.90
C GLN A 262 -5.18 37.11 -31.52
N VAL A 263 -5.95 36.89 -30.47
CA VAL A 263 -5.51 37.03 -29.08
C VAL A 263 -6.12 35.95 -28.20
N THR A 264 -5.41 35.50 -27.18
CA THR A 264 -5.95 34.63 -26.13
C THR A 264 -5.88 35.38 -24.80
N LEU A 265 -7.04 35.55 -24.16
CA LEU A 265 -7.17 36.08 -22.80
C LEU A 265 -7.22 34.89 -21.83
N GLN A 266 -6.55 35.00 -20.68
CA GLN A 266 -6.37 33.86 -19.76
C GLN A 266 -6.63 34.26 -18.30
N CYS A 267 -7.40 33.43 -17.60
CA CYS A 267 -7.56 33.49 -16.15
C CYS A 267 -7.26 32.11 -15.55
N TYR A 268 -6.65 32.10 -14.38
CA TYR A 268 -6.46 30.91 -13.55
C TYR A 268 -7.48 30.95 -12.42
N VAL A 269 -8.14 29.82 -12.13
CA VAL A 269 -9.15 29.69 -11.09
C VAL A 269 -8.76 28.54 -10.15
N GLU A 270 -8.67 28.81 -8.84
CA GLU A 270 -8.62 27.77 -7.81
C GLU A 270 -9.99 27.68 -7.14
N ALA A 271 -10.63 26.50 -7.09
CA ALA A 271 -11.95 26.34 -6.47
C ALA A 271 -12.26 24.88 -6.07
N SER A 272 -12.88 24.68 -4.91
CA SER A 272 -13.35 23.36 -4.47
C SER A 272 -14.71 23.44 -3.75
N PRO A 273 -15.78 22.75 -4.22
CA PRO A 273 -15.85 21.95 -5.44
C PRO A 273 -15.55 22.80 -6.69
N ARG A 274 -15.20 22.14 -7.81
CA ARG A 274 -14.86 22.79 -9.08
C ARG A 274 -15.92 23.83 -9.47
N ALA A 275 -15.49 25.07 -9.68
CA ALA A 275 -16.37 26.16 -10.06
C ALA A 275 -16.85 26.04 -11.52
N LEU A 276 -18.08 26.48 -11.76
CA LEU A 276 -18.58 26.79 -13.09
C LEU A 276 -17.94 28.11 -13.54
N THR A 277 -17.24 28.11 -14.68
CA THR A 277 -16.66 29.34 -15.25
C THR A 277 -17.54 29.94 -16.34
N THR A 278 -17.42 31.25 -16.55
CA THR A 278 -18.02 31.96 -17.68
C THR A 278 -17.12 33.10 -18.15
N TRP A 279 -17.16 33.39 -19.45
CA TRP A 279 -16.60 34.62 -20.03
C TRP A 279 -17.71 35.59 -20.39
N GLN A 280 -17.44 36.88 -20.25
CA GLN A 280 -18.37 37.98 -20.55
C GLN A 280 -17.59 39.13 -21.21
N LYS A 281 -18.27 39.93 -22.05
CA LYS A 281 -17.71 41.16 -22.63
C LYS A 281 -18.39 42.37 -22.01
N GLY A 282 -17.61 43.27 -21.42
CA GLY A 282 -18.05 44.34 -20.52
C GLY A 282 -18.08 43.93 -19.05
N LYS A 283 -18.53 44.86 -18.20
CA LYS A 283 -18.70 44.67 -16.75
C LYS A 283 -19.77 43.63 -16.44
N SER A 284 -19.60 42.88 -15.35
CA SER A 284 -20.49 41.78 -14.92
C SER A 284 -22.00 42.09 -14.95
N GLN A 285 -22.42 43.31 -14.57
CA GLN A 285 -23.83 43.70 -14.53
C GLN A 285 -24.41 44.18 -15.87
N SER A 286 -23.57 44.44 -16.88
CA SER A 286 -23.98 44.98 -18.19
C SER A 286 -23.37 44.21 -19.37
N GLY A 287 -22.74 43.07 -19.11
CA GLY A 287 -21.88 42.37 -20.04
C GLY A 287 -22.60 41.25 -20.78
N GLY A 288 -22.33 41.14 -22.09
CA GLY A 288 -22.82 40.01 -22.87
C GLY A 288 -22.05 38.73 -22.50
N LYS A 289 -22.74 37.70 -22.00
CA LYS A 289 -22.13 36.37 -21.78
C LYS A 289 -21.64 35.81 -23.11
N LEU A 290 -20.37 35.42 -23.16
CA LEU A 290 -19.74 34.87 -24.35
C LEU A 290 -19.94 33.35 -24.40
N LEU A 291 -20.14 32.85 -25.63
CA LEU A 291 -20.33 31.44 -25.95
C LEU A 291 -19.38 31.05 -27.08
N ASN A 292 -19.07 29.75 -27.16
CA ASN A 292 -18.14 29.21 -28.15
C ASN A 292 -18.66 29.42 -29.58
N SER A 293 -17.82 29.95 -30.47
CA SER A 293 -18.18 30.37 -31.82
C SER A 293 -16.94 30.51 -32.72
N SER A 294 -17.13 30.76 -34.02
CA SER A 294 -16.02 31.06 -34.94
C SER A 294 -15.26 32.36 -34.62
N LYS A 295 -15.85 33.23 -33.79
CA LYS A 295 -15.25 34.49 -33.29
C LYS A 295 -14.58 34.32 -31.93
N TYR A 296 -15.21 33.58 -31.03
CA TYR A 296 -14.80 33.39 -29.64
C TYR A 296 -14.64 31.89 -29.36
N ILE A 297 -13.39 31.41 -29.27
CA ILE A 297 -13.08 30.03 -28.92
C ILE A 297 -12.80 29.99 -27.42
N ILE A 298 -13.62 29.27 -26.66
CA ILE A 298 -13.48 29.13 -25.20
C ILE A 298 -12.98 27.73 -24.88
N SER A 299 -11.97 27.62 -24.01
CA SER A 299 -11.51 26.33 -23.47
C SER A 299 -11.19 26.42 -21.97
N GLU A 300 -11.38 25.30 -21.27
CA GLU A 300 -10.91 25.07 -19.91
C GLU A 300 -9.87 23.95 -19.91
N GLU A 301 -8.88 24.06 -19.03
CA GLU A 301 -7.75 23.15 -18.90
C GLU A 301 -7.48 22.92 -17.41
N VAL A 302 -7.25 21.68 -16.99
CA VAL A 302 -6.94 21.36 -15.58
C VAL A 302 -5.44 21.51 -15.35
N VAL A 303 -5.06 22.31 -14.35
CA VAL A 303 -3.67 22.66 -14.01
C VAL A 303 -3.25 22.02 -12.68
N SER A 304 -4.19 21.84 -11.76
CA SER A 304 -4.02 21.06 -10.53
C SER A 304 -5.37 20.46 -10.11
N GLU A 305 -5.34 19.62 -9.08
CA GLU A 305 -6.51 18.96 -8.47
C GLU A 305 -7.72 19.88 -8.24
N TYR A 306 -7.48 21.12 -7.82
CA TYR A 306 -8.48 22.16 -7.58
C TYR A 306 -8.27 23.42 -8.45
N GLY A 307 -7.39 23.35 -9.46
CA GLY A 307 -6.94 24.50 -10.26
C GLY A 307 -7.19 24.33 -11.74
N ILE A 308 -7.85 25.31 -12.38
CA ILE A 308 -8.15 25.32 -13.81
C ILE A 308 -7.66 26.61 -14.48
N ARG A 309 -7.21 26.51 -15.74
CA ARG A 309 -6.93 27.62 -16.64
C ARG A 309 -8.07 27.75 -17.63
N MET A 310 -8.76 28.90 -17.61
CA MET A 310 -9.78 29.25 -18.59
C MET A 310 -9.19 30.20 -19.63
N ASN A 311 -9.40 29.88 -20.90
CA ASN A 311 -8.89 30.61 -22.06
C ASN A 311 -10.07 31.16 -22.89
N LEU A 312 -9.92 32.37 -23.41
CA LEU A 312 -10.80 32.97 -24.42
C LEU A 312 -9.94 33.45 -25.59
N THR A 313 -9.96 32.70 -26.69
CA THR A 313 -9.28 33.08 -27.93
C THR A 313 -10.25 33.82 -28.85
N ILE A 314 -9.91 35.06 -29.18
CA ILE A 314 -10.67 35.92 -30.08
C ILE A 314 -9.97 35.94 -31.44
N THR A 315 -10.65 35.46 -32.47
CA THR A 315 -10.11 35.41 -33.85
C THR A 315 -10.34 36.75 -34.56
N ARG A 316 -9.41 37.18 -35.44
CA ARG A 316 -9.52 38.37 -36.32
C ARG A 316 -10.11 39.62 -35.63
N LEU A 317 -9.31 40.28 -34.79
CA LEU A 317 -9.73 41.43 -33.98
C LEU A 317 -10.19 42.63 -34.82
N LYS A 318 -11.42 43.09 -34.60
CA LYS A 318 -11.96 44.33 -35.17
C LYS A 318 -11.96 45.42 -34.10
N LYS A 319 -12.11 46.69 -34.51
CA LYS A 319 -12.18 47.81 -33.55
C LYS A 319 -13.28 47.66 -32.49
N MET A 320 -14.39 47.01 -32.83
CA MET A 320 -15.48 46.70 -31.89
C MET A 320 -15.15 45.59 -30.87
N ASP A 321 -14.01 44.91 -30.99
CA ASP A 321 -13.58 43.85 -30.07
C ASP A 321 -12.69 44.36 -28.93
N PHE A 322 -12.09 45.54 -29.06
CA PHE A 322 -11.38 46.17 -27.96
C PHE A 322 -12.35 46.62 -26.86
N GLY A 323 -11.86 46.66 -25.63
CA GLY A 323 -12.65 46.95 -24.43
C GLY A 323 -12.39 45.95 -23.31
N GLU A 324 -13.35 45.87 -22.41
CA GLU A 324 -13.26 45.10 -21.17
C GLU A 324 -13.84 43.69 -21.35
N TYR A 325 -13.18 42.69 -20.77
CA TYR A 325 -13.62 41.30 -20.72
C TYR A 325 -13.57 40.80 -19.28
N THR A 326 -14.62 40.14 -18.82
CA THR A 326 -14.72 39.59 -17.46
C THR A 326 -14.71 38.06 -17.52
N CYS A 327 -13.78 37.44 -16.80
CA CYS A 327 -13.83 36.01 -16.46
C CYS A 327 -14.48 35.87 -15.07
N ALA A 328 -15.45 34.97 -14.91
CA ALA A 328 -16.19 34.79 -13.67
C ALA A 328 -16.29 33.31 -13.31
N ALA A 329 -16.17 32.99 -12.02
CA ALA A 329 -16.25 31.64 -11.49
C ALA A 329 -17.18 31.58 -10.27
N ILE A 330 -17.97 30.51 -10.16
CA ILE A 330 -18.92 30.30 -9.06
C ILE A 330 -18.93 28.83 -8.61
N ASN A 331 -18.90 28.58 -7.30
CA ASN A 331 -19.20 27.29 -6.69
C ASN A 331 -20.15 27.47 -5.50
N GLY A 332 -20.44 26.39 -4.76
CA GLY A 332 -21.36 26.43 -3.60
C GLY A 332 -20.89 27.28 -2.41
N TYR A 333 -19.64 27.76 -2.41
CA TYR A 333 -19.03 28.56 -1.34
C TYR A 333 -18.82 30.02 -1.73
N GLY A 334 -18.94 30.40 -3.00
CA GLY A 334 -18.84 31.80 -3.41
C GLY A 334 -18.77 32.03 -4.92
N LYS A 335 -18.72 33.31 -5.28
CA LYS A 335 -18.53 33.81 -6.65
C LYS A 335 -17.37 34.81 -6.66
N VAL A 336 -16.51 34.73 -7.69
CA VAL A 336 -15.40 35.67 -7.92
C VAL A 336 -15.33 36.04 -9.40
N GLU A 337 -14.77 37.21 -9.70
CA GLU A 337 -14.65 37.74 -11.05
C GLU A 337 -13.27 38.40 -11.23
N GLY A 338 -12.73 38.35 -12.45
CA GLY A 338 -11.48 38.99 -12.84
C GLY A 338 -11.62 39.68 -14.19
N THR A 339 -10.96 40.83 -14.35
CA THR A 339 -11.17 41.74 -15.47
C THR A 339 -9.90 41.90 -16.31
N ILE A 340 -10.05 41.82 -17.63
CA ILE A 340 -8.99 41.99 -18.63
C ILE A 340 -9.39 43.12 -19.59
N ASN A 341 -8.52 44.12 -19.73
CA ASN A 341 -8.69 45.22 -20.67
C ASN A 341 -7.88 44.97 -21.96
N LEU A 342 -8.57 44.60 -23.03
CA LEU A 342 -8.00 44.37 -24.36
C LEU A 342 -7.99 45.70 -25.14
N LYS A 343 -6.81 46.22 -25.47
CA LYS A 343 -6.63 47.52 -26.14
C LYS A 343 -5.89 47.37 -27.47
N GLU A 344 -6.19 48.27 -28.41
CA GLU A 344 -5.52 48.37 -29.71
C GLU A 344 -4.05 48.82 -29.50
N THR A 345 -3.08 48.14 -30.12
CA THR A 345 -1.69 48.61 -30.14
C THR A 345 -1.60 49.92 -30.94
N PRO A 346 -1.01 51.00 -30.40
CA PRO A 346 -0.86 52.24 -31.14
C PRO A 346 0.03 52.04 -32.37
N GLN A 347 -0.50 52.31 -33.56
CA GLN A 347 0.30 52.33 -34.78
C GLN A 347 1.24 53.54 -34.74
N LYS A 348 2.52 53.33 -35.10
CA LYS A 348 3.40 54.44 -35.47
C LYS A 348 2.99 54.94 -36.85
N THR A 349 2.38 56.12 -36.91
CA THR A 349 2.06 56.79 -38.17
C THR A 349 3.35 57.28 -38.83
N THR A 350 3.89 56.49 -39.77
CA THR A 350 4.93 56.96 -40.68
C THR A 350 4.29 57.88 -41.71
N THR A 351 4.30 59.19 -41.45
CA THR A 351 3.86 60.20 -42.42
C THR A 351 4.86 60.25 -43.57
N THR A 352 4.55 59.58 -44.68
CA THR A 352 5.31 59.69 -45.93
C THR A 352 5.07 61.07 -46.55
N THR A 353 5.94 62.03 -46.24
CA THR A 353 5.92 63.34 -46.89
C THR A 353 6.37 63.20 -48.34
N THR A 354 5.41 63.25 -49.27
CA THR A 354 5.70 63.27 -50.72
C THR A 354 6.32 64.60 -51.11
N THR A 355 7.65 64.66 -51.13
CA THR A 355 8.40 65.84 -51.61
C THR A 355 8.34 65.90 -53.13
N THR A 356 7.54 66.81 -53.68
CA THR A 356 7.49 67.08 -55.12
C THR A 356 8.72 67.85 -55.57
N THR A 357 9.73 67.15 -56.08
CA THR A 357 10.97 67.77 -56.60
C THR A 357 10.70 68.47 -57.94
N THR A 358 10.68 69.80 -57.95
CA THR A 358 10.65 70.59 -59.18
C THR A 358 12.03 70.62 -59.83
N THR A 359 12.17 70.03 -61.02
CA THR A 359 13.43 70.02 -61.76
C THR A 359 13.66 71.35 -62.47
N THR A 360 14.80 72.01 -62.21
CA THR A 360 15.26 73.19 -62.95
C THR A 360 16.67 72.95 -63.48
N THR A 361 16.89 73.17 -64.77
CA THR A 361 18.14 72.87 -65.48
C THR A 361 19.06 74.09 -65.62
N THR A 362 20.31 73.97 -65.16
CA THR A 362 21.40 74.90 -65.51
C THR A 362 22.71 74.12 -65.71
N THR A 363 23.66 74.71 -66.43
CA THR A 363 24.71 74.00 -67.19
C THR A 363 26.06 73.78 -66.48
N THR A 364 26.77 72.75 -66.95
CA THR A 364 28.18 72.44 -66.65
C THR A 364 29.14 73.50 -67.18
N PRO A 365 30.39 73.55 -66.67
CA PRO A 365 31.50 73.07 -67.51
C PRO A 365 32.52 72.16 -66.80
N ARG A 366 33.39 71.51 -67.58
CA ARG A 366 34.40 70.49 -67.19
C ARG A 366 35.82 70.95 -67.61
N PRO A 367 36.84 70.81 -66.74
CA PRO A 367 37.94 69.84 -66.95
C PRO A 367 38.34 69.14 -65.62
N THR A 368 39.31 68.22 -65.49
CA THR A 368 40.31 67.65 -66.43
C THR A 368 40.35 66.10 -66.28
N THR A 369 41.52 65.49 -66.01
CA THR A 369 41.82 64.07 -65.70
C THR A 369 43.28 63.95 -65.19
N THR A 370 43.57 63.08 -64.21
CA THR A 370 44.91 62.43 -64.00
C THR A 370 44.81 61.22 -63.06
N THR A 371 45.90 60.45 -62.90
CA THR A 371 45.85 59.01 -62.56
C THR A 371 46.93 58.55 -61.54
N THR A 372 46.68 57.39 -60.89
CA THR A 372 47.65 56.36 -60.42
C THR A 372 48.30 56.38 -59.02
N THR A 373 48.60 55.14 -58.55
CA THR A 373 49.66 54.68 -57.60
C THR A 373 49.42 54.67 -56.06
N ARG A 374 50.35 54.01 -55.32
CA ARG A 374 50.09 53.18 -54.10
C ARG A 374 51.17 53.40 -52.96
N PRO A 375 51.67 52.42 -52.16
CA PRO A 375 51.88 52.47 -50.69
C PRO A 375 53.38 52.75 -50.28
N PRO A 376 53.98 52.44 -49.08
CA PRO A 376 53.49 51.70 -47.87
C PRO A 376 54.05 52.03 -46.41
N LYS A 377 53.31 51.60 -45.36
CA LYS A 377 53.82 51.12 -44.01
C LYS A 377 54.48 52.20 -43.07
N LYS A 378 54.84 52.00 -41.77
CA LYS A 378 54.84 50.87 -40.79
C LYS A 378 54.91 51.35 -39.29
N HIS A 379 55.05 50.39 -38.36
CA HIS A 379 55.48 50.41 -36.92
C HIS A 379 54.35 50.08 -35.90
N LEU A 380 54.34 49.01 -35.07
CA LEU A 380 55.33 48.06 -34.47
C LEU A 380 56.11 48.69 -33.28
N LYS A 381 56.23 48.13 -32.06
CA LYS A 381 56.20 46.75 -31.46
C LYS A 381 55.48 46.83 -30.06
N LYS A 382 55.33 45.84 -29.16
CA LYS A 382 56.16 44.68 -28.76
C LYS A 382 55.36 43.63 -27.93
N GLN A 383 55.83 42.39 -27.89
CA GLN A 383 55.31 41.23 -27.10
C GLN A 383 56.38 40.84 -26.03
N PRO A 384 56.07 39.98 -25.02
CA PRO A 384 56.10 38.51 -25.20
C PRO A 384 54.87 37.80 -24.54
N ASP A 385 54.36 36.62 -24.95
CA ASP A 385 54.98 35.31 -25.28
C ASP A 385 55.56 34.66 -23.98
N ARG A 386 55.16 33.49 -23.47
CA ARG A 386 54.70 32.18 -24.00
C ARG A 386 53.92 31.40 -22.90
N THR A 387 53.30 30.21 -23.01
CA THR A 387 52.74 29.22 -23.99
C THR A 387 52.10 28.12 -23.10
N ASN A 388 51.16 27.21 -23.44
CA ASN A 388 50.41 26.80 -24.64
C ASN A 388 49.11 26.07 -24.14
N HIS A 389 48.27 25.32 -24.87
CA HIS A 389 48.25 24.75 -26.23
C HIS A 389 46.77 24.55 -26.71
N ASN A 390 46.63 24.13 -27.97
CA ASN A 390 45.57 23.32 -28.64
C ASN A 390 44.34 22.81 -27.83
N ALA A 391 43.12 22.77 -28.39
CA ALA A 391 42.63 23.34 -29.66
C ALA A 391 41.08 23.32 -29.76
N LEU A 392 40.55 24.26 -30.57
CA LEU A 392 39.27 24.25 -31.29
C LEU A 392 37.95 24.15 -30.50
N ASP A 393 37.25 25.29 -30.45
CA ASP A 393 35.79 25.37 -30.29
C ASP A 393 35.03 24.63 -31.41
N ALA A 394 33.88 24.07 -31.03
CA ALA A 394 32.70 23.98 -31.89
C ALA A 394 31.43 23.94 -31.01
N ASP A 395 30.89 25.12 -30.65
CA ASP A 395 29.55 25.20 -30.06
C ASP A 395 28.52 24.63 -31.03
N LEU A 396 27.75 23.62 -30.59
CA LEU A 396 26.37 23.44 -31.02
C LEU A 396 25.56 22.62 -30.01
N ARG A 397 24.84 23.34 -29.14
CA ARG A 397 23.53 22.99 -28.55
C ARG A 397 22.94 21.62 -28.94
N GLN A 398 22.89 20.66 -28.00
CA GLN A 398 21.68 19.87 -27.68
C GLN A 398 21.93 18.99 -26.42
N ALA A 399 21.63 19.49 -25.21
CA ALA A 399 22.04 18.80 -23.97
C ALA A 399 21.07 18.96 -22.79
N GLU A 400 19.76 18.75 -22.99
CA GLU A 400 18.81 18.69 -21.85
C GLU A 400 17.59 17.77 -22.08
N LEU A 401 17.73 16.74 -22.92
CA LEU A 401 16.70 15.71 -23.11
C LEU A 401 17.31 14.32 -23.28
N ASN A 402 17.63 13.66 -22.16
CA ASN A 402 17.69 12.19 -21.98
C ASN A 402 18.26 11.84 -20.59
N ASN A 403 17.40 11.45 -19.64
CA ASN A 403 17.73 10.48 -18.60
C ASN A 403 16.47 10.07 -17.82
N ALA A 404 15.73 9.10 -18.38
CA ALA A 404 14.69 8.36 -17.69
C ALA A 404 14.77 6.88 -18.12
N LEU A 405 14.57 5.97 -17.16
CA LEU A 405 14.47 4.52 -17.34
C LEU A 405 15.73 3.81 -17.87
N ASN A 406 16.51 3.25 -16.94
CA ASN A 406 17.21 1.99 -17.17
C ASN A 406 17.36 1.22 -15.84
N PHE A 407 17.80 -0.04 -15.93
CA PHE A 407 17.85 -1.05 -14.85
C PHE A 407 16.49 -1.67 -14.48
N TYR A 408 16.33 -3.01 -14.45
CA TYR A 408 17.24 -4.08 -14.87
C TYR A 408 16.45 -5.22 -15.54
N ASN A 409 17.07 -5.88 -16.52
CA ASN A 409 16.52 -7.00 -17.28
C ASN A 409 17.56 -8.14 -17.30
N ILE A 410 17.19 -9.36 -16.89
CA ILE A 410 18.08 -10.53 -16.93
C ILE A 410 17.35 -11.79 -17.43
N ASN A 411 17.75 -12.17 -18.64
CA ASN A 411 17.88 -13.51 -19.23
C ASN A 411 16.67 -14.47 -19.28
N THR A 412 16.14 -14.57 -20.50
CA THR A 412 15.66 -15.82 -21.10
C THR A 412 16.74 -16.90 -21.20
N TYR A 413 16.32 -18.16 -21.08
CA TYR A 413 16.81 -19.29 -21.90
C TYR A 413 15.58 -20.06 -22.41
N GLY A 414 15.65 -20.68 -23.59
CA GLY A 414 14.49 -21.33 -24.21
C GLY A 414 14.86 -22.58 -25.01
N ALA A 415 13.84 -23.36 -25.38
CA ALA A 415 13.93 -24.53 -26.26
C ALA A 415 12.62 -24.72 -27.05
N ASN A 416 12.71 -25.44 -28.18
CA ASN A 416 11.72 -25.45 -29.25
C ASN A 416 10.54 -26.43 -29.09
N ASN A 417 9.53 -26.21 -29.96
CA ASN A 417 8.76 -27.20 -30.73
C ASN A 417 7.45 -27.84 -30.19
N SER A 418 6.39 -27.50 -30.93
CA SER A 418 5.42 -28.41 -31.60
C SER A 418 4.24 -29.03 -30.83
N HIS A 419 3.10 -29.03 -31.53
CA HIS A 419 1.87 -29.82 -31.33
C HIS A 419 1.18 -29.83 -29.95
N ASN A 420 0.02 -29.17 -29.89
CA ASN A 420 -1.25 -29.89 -30.11
C ASN A 420 -2.42 -28.95 -30.38
N GLU A 421 -3.39 -29.43 -31.17
CA GLU A 421 -4.74 -28.87 -31.24
C GLU A 421 -5.52 -29.29 -29.98
N TYR A 422 -6.43 -28.46 -29.47
CA TYR A 422 -7.76 -28.93 -29.05
C TYR A 422 -8.79 -27.79 -28.90
N ALA A 423 -10.00 -28.06 -29.37
CA ALA A 423 -11.28 -27.36 -29.16
C ALA A 423 -11.30 -25.90 -28.62
N GLN A 424 -11.71 -24.95 -29.48
CA GLN A 424 -12.36 -23.72 -28.99
C GLN A 424 -13.73 -24.04 -28.37
N ARG A 425 -14.02 -23.51 -27.17
CA ARG A 425 -15.38 -23.50 -26.60
C ARG A 425 -15.73 -22.10 -26.11
N THR A 426 -16.74 -21.49 -26.72
CA THR A 426 -17.15 -20.09 -26.47
C THR A 426 -18.16 -19.99 -25.32
N GLU A 427 -17.70 -19.57 -24.14
CA GLU A 427 -18.62 -19.19 -23.05
C GLU A 427 -19.05 -17.72 -23.17
N ARG A 428 -20.36 -17.50 -23.25
CA ARG A 428 -20.97 -16.17 -23.21
C ARG A 428 -21.22 -15.74 -21.76
N GLN A 429 -20.37 -14.89 -21.20
CA GLN A 429 -20.68 -14.27 -19.90
C GLN A 429 -21.92 -13.35 -20.03
N LYS A 430 -22.96 -13.65 -19.23
CA LYS A 430 -24.18 -12.83 -19.12
C LYS A 430 -23.92 -11.64 -18.20
N VAL A 431 -23.79 -10.45 -18.78
CA VAL A 431 -23.86 -9.18 -18.03
C VAL A 431 -25.27 -9.04 -17.42
N ARG A 432 -25.35 -8.74 -16.11
CA ARG A 432 -26.61 -8.33 -15.47
C ARG A 432 -26.73 -6.79 -15.53
N PRO A 433 -27.91 -6.22 -15.83
CA PRO A 433 -28.10 -4.78 -15.82
C PRO A 433 -28.10 -4.22 -14.39
N SER A 434 -27.53 -3.03 -14.21
CA SER A 434 -27.63 -2.24 -12.99
C SER A 434 -28.97 -1.50 -12.90
N GLY A 435 -29.56 -1.47 -11.71
CA GLY A 435 -30.76 -0.68 -11.43
C GLY A 435 -30.45 0.80 -11.13
N PRO A 436 -31.40 1.72 -11.32
CA PRO A 436 -31.20 3.15 -11.05
C PRO A 436 -31.15 3.45 -9.53
N PRO A 437 -30.46 4.53 -9.11
CA PRO A 437 -30.39 4.93 -7.71
C PRO A 437 -31.74 5.45 -7.18
N ARG A 438 -32.03 5.18 -5.91
CA ARG A 438 -33.23 5.69 -5.23
C ARG A 438 -32.97 7.09 -4.66
N HIS A 439 -33.78 8.07 -5.07
CA HIS A 439 -33.90 9.33 -4.35
C HIS A 439 -34.74 9.13 -3.09
N PHE A 440 -34.29 9.69 -1.95
CA PHE A 440 -35.08 9.79 -0.74
C PHE A 440 -35.65 11.20 -0.59
N VAL A 441 -36.93 11.30 -0.22
CA VAL A 441 -37.63 12.58 0.01
C VAL A 441 -37.49 12.97 1.47
N VAL A 442 -36.95 14.16 1.73
CA VAL A 442 -36.85 14.72 3.08
C VAL A 442 -38.19 15.35 3.46
N TYR A 443 -38.90 14.76 4.43
CA TYR A 443 -40.02 15.40 5.11
C TYR A 443 -39.54 16.04 6.41
N ASN A 444 -39.82 17.32 6.60
CA ASN A 444 -39.43 18.08 7.78
C ASN A 444 -40.68 18.66 8.48
N ARG A 445 -41.08 18.07 9.62
CA ARG A 445 -42.03 18.64 10.59
C ARG A 445 -41.74 18.15 12.01
N SER A 446 -41.99 19.02 12.96
CA SER A 446 -41.92 18.85 14.43
C SER A 446 -42.99 19.77 15.07
N PRO A 447 -43.26 19.74 16.39
CA PRO A 447 -42.96 18.75 17.43
C PRO A 447 -44.26 18.26 18.15
N PHE A 448 -44.18 17.88 19.44
CA PHE A 448 -45.22 17.33 20.36
C PHE A 448 -45.60 15.86 20.07
N SER A 449 -45.76 14.96 21.06
CA SER A 449 -46.08 15.12 22.50
C SER A 449 -45.24 14.24 23.47
N THR A 450 -45.66 14.11 24.73
CA THR A 450 -44.92 13.52 25.88
C THR A 450 -45.11 12.00 26.08
N PRO A 451 -44.17 11.29 26.74
CA PRO A 451 -44.22 9.84 26.95
C PRO A 451 -44.94 9.40 28.24
N PRO A 452 -45.44 8.13 28.31
CA PRO A 452 -45.78 7.45 29.56
C PRO A 452 -44.55 6.77 30.21
N LEU A 453 -44.61 6.53 31.52
CA LEU A 453 -43.52 5.89 32.28
C LEU A 453 -43.45 4.38 32.07
N ILE A 454 -42.24 3.81 32.17
CA ILE A 454 -42.00 2.38 32.40
C ILE A 454 -41.48 2.20 33.83
N ILE A 455 -42.07 1.26 34.55
CA ILE A 455 -41.81 1.00 35.98
C ILE A 455 -40.60 0.07 36.13
N PHE A 456 -39.63 0.45 36.95
CA PHE A 456 -38.60 -0.46 37.43
C PHE A 456 -39.19 -1.39 38.51
N ILE A 457 -39.14 -2.72 38.28
CA ILE A 457 -39.38 -3.71 39.33
C ILE A 457 -38.03 -4.34 39.70
N THR A 458 -37.53 -4.00 40.88
CA THR A 458 -36.36 -4.63 41.48
C THR A 458 -36.75 -5.96 42.11
N TYR A 459 -36.13 -7.07 41.70
CA TYR A 459 -36.17 -8.31 42.47
C TYR A 459 -35.10 -8.30 43.54
N TRP A 460 -35.52 -8.40 44.81
CA TRP A 460 -34.63 -8.67 45.94
C TRP A 460 -34.52 -10.18 46.18
N ALA A 461 -33.43 -10.61 46.81
CA ALA A 461 -33.19 -12.00 47.16
C ALA A 461 -34.03 -12.45 48.36
N VAL A 462 -34.36 -13.75 48.39
CA VAL A 462 -34.88 -14.44 49.58
C VAL A 462 -34.04 -15.70 49.80
N HIS A 463 -33.43 -15.82 50.97
CA HIS A 463 -32.89 -17.10 51.45
C HIS A 463 -34.04 -18.02 51.87
N VAL A 464 -33.91 -19.32 51.60
CA VAL A 464 -34.57 -20.36 52.39
C VAL A 464 -33.48 -21.33 52.84
N VAL A 465 -33.49 -21.66 54.13
CA VAL A 465 -32.62 -22.66 54.75
C VAL A 465 -33.39 -23.97 54.85
N ILE A 466 -32.74 -25.06 54.42
CA ILE A 466 -32.73 -26.41 55.01
C ILE A 466 -31.58 -27.18 54.34
#